data_AF-A0A7V2ZKC6-F1
#
_entry.id   AF-A0A7V2ZKC6-F1
#
_cell.length_a   1.000
_cell.length_b   1.000
_cell.length_c   1.000
_cell.angle_alpha   90.00
_cell.angle_beta   90.00
_cell.angle_gamma   90.00
#
_symmetry.space_group_name_H-M   'P 1'
#
loop_
_entity.id
_entity.type
_entity.pdbx_description
1 polymer ?
#
loop_
_entity_poly.entity_id
_entity_poly.type
_entity_poly.pdbx_seq_one_letter_code
_entity_poly.pdbx_strand_id
1 'polypeptide(L)'
;MKKEIINSEFAKYFTLSFGSAGLFGFATIIYAIRGNELLLGLMGEELSSHFFNTTKQILFPNWFLYNLPDFLWLFSFNAFLLILWYKSKYSYILLIVTLLLAIALEFFQYFNIINGTFCPIDLQFYLLAFILSFLILIKLRSHRYENKYC
;
A
#
# COMPACT_ATOMS: atom_id res chain seq x y z
N MET A 1 27.80 21.06 -4.36
CA MET A 1 27.67 20.27 -3.11
C MET A 1 26.32 20.44 -2.37
N LYS A 2 26.08 21.47 -1.53
CA LYS A 2 24.84 21.54 -0.70
C LYS A 2 23.53 21.57 -1.52
N LYS A 3 23.53 22.23 -2.69
CA LYS A 3 22.40 22.31 -3.63
C LYS A 3 22.10 20.97 -4.34
N GLU A 4 23.14 20.19 -4.68
CA GLU A 4 23.00 18.87 -5.32
C GLU A 4 22.45 17.83 -4.35
N ILE A 5 22.85 17.88 -3.07
CA ILE A 5 22.33 17.00 -2.02
C ILE A 5 20.83 17.27 -1.78
N ILE A 6 20.41 18.54 -1.79
CA ILE A 6 18.99 18.92 -1.63
C ILE A 6 18.15 18.41 -2.81
N ASN A 7 18.66 18.56 -4.05
CA ASN A 7 17.96 18.08 -5.25
C ASN A 7 17.85 16.55 -5.29
N SER A 8 18.87 15.81 -4.86
CA SER A 8 18.83 14.34 -4.86
C SER A 8 17.88 13.77 -3.80
N GLU A 9 17.83 14.39 -2.62
CA GLU A 9 16.86 14.04 -1.58
C GLU A 9 15.43 14.36 -2.01
N PHE A 10 15.18 15.56 -2.55
CA PHE A 10 13.88 15.95 -3.09
C PHE A 10 13.38 14.96 -4.15
N ALA A 11 14.23 14.60 -5.12
CA ALA A 11 13.89 13.64 -6.17
C ALA A 11 13.47 12.28 -5.59
N LYS A 12 14.14 11.77 -4.54
CA LYS A 12 13.78 10.49 -3.90
C LYS A 12 12.40 10.56 -3.23
N TYR A 13 12.10 11.59 -2.45
CA TYR A 13 10.78 11.73 -1.80
C TYR A 13 9.70 11.96 -2.84
N PHE A 14 10.00 12.70 -3.90
CA PHE A 14 9.09 12.91 -5.01
C PHE A 14 8.76 11.59 -5.70
N THR A 15 9.78 10.79 -6.08
CA THR A 15 9.57 9.46 -6.66
C THR A 15 8.82 8.52 -5.72
N LEU A 16 9.14 8.52 -4.42
CA LEU A 16 8.44 7.67 -3.44
C LEU A 16 6.97 8.10 -3.25
N SER A 17 6.69 9.40 -3.28
CA SER A 17 5.34 9.97 -3.19
C SER A 17 4.51 9.57 -4.41
N PHE A 18 5.02 9.83 -5.62
CA PHE A 18 4.34 9.47 -6.86
C PHE A 18 4.19 7.96 -7.02
N GLY A 19 5.19 7.18 -6.60
CA GLY A 19 5.10 5.73 -6.55
C GLY A 19 3.99 5.26 -5.61
N SER A 20 3.91 5.81 -4.39
CA SER A 20 2.86 5.46 -3.43
C SER A 20 1.46 5.81 -3.94
N ALA A 21 1.27 7.00 -4.52
CA ALA A 21 -0.01 7.41 -5.10
C ALA A 21 -0.41 6.55 -6.30
N GLY A 22 0.55 6.20 -7.17
CA GLY A 22 0.33 5.31 -8.30
C GLY A 22 -0.09 3.90 -7.86
N LEU A 23 0.56 3.34 -6.83
CA LEU A 23 0.21 2.03 -6.27
C LEU A 23 -1.17 2.03 -5.61
N PHE A 24 -1.52 3.11 -4.90
CA PHE A 24 -2.85 3.28 -4.33
C PHE A 24 -3.93 3.36 -5.42
N GLY A 25 -3.69 4.15 -6.47
CA GLY A 25 -4.58 4.24 -7.63
C GLY A 25 -4.74 2.89 -8.32
N PHE A 26 -3.64 2.16 -8.51
CA PHE A 26 -3.67 0.82 -9.10
C PHE A 26 -4.46 -0.19 -8.26
N ALA A 27 -4.27 -0.20 -6.94
CA ALA A 27 -5.07 -1.02 -6.01
C ALA A 27 -6.56 -0.70 -6.14
N THR A 28 -6.90 0.59 -6.24
CA THR A 28 -8.27 1.08 -6.39
C THR A 28 -8.91 0.60 -7.69
N ILE A 29 -8.15 0.62 -8.80
CA ILE A 29 -8.61 0.10 -10.09
C ILE A 29 -8.89 -1.40 -9.99
N ILE A 30 -8.02 -2.19 -9.35
CA ILE A 30 -8.27 -3.63 -9.17
C ILE A 30 -9.52 -3.86 -8.32
N TYR A 31 -9.74 -3.07 -7.27
CA TYR A 31 -10.96 -3.13 -6.48
C TYR A 31 -12.23 -2.78 -7.28
N ALA A 32 -12.15 -1.83 -8.20
CA ALA A 32 -13.24 -1.53 -9.13
C ALA A 32 -13.49 -2.69 -10.10
N ILE A 33 -12.44 -3.34 -10.62
CA ILE A 33 -12.56 -4.54 -11.48
C ILE A 33 -13.21 -5.70 -10.70
N ARG A 34 -12.87 -5.88 -9.43
CA ARG A 34 -13.47 -6.89 -8.54
C ARG A 34 -14.98 -6.65 -8.33
N GLY A 35 -15.46 -5.42 -8.55
CA GLY A 35 -16.86 -5.06 -8.39
C GLY A 35 -17.24 -4.70 -6.96
N ASN A 36 -16.33 -4.08 -6.20
CA ASN A 36 -16.63 -3.65 -4.83
C ASN A 36 -17.70 -2.54 -4.83
N GLU A 37 -18.87 -2.83 -4.26
CA GLU A 37 -20.05 -1.96 -4.26
C GLU A 37 -19.77 -0.55 -3.72
N LEU A 38 -18.92 -0.44 -2.70
CA LEU A 38 -18.59 0.85 -2.08
C LEU A 38 -17.81 1.77 -3.04
N LEU A 39 -16.94 1.18 -3.86
CA LEU A 39 -16.09 1.90 -4.83
C LEU A 39 -16.83 2.19 -6.13
N LEU A 40 -17.66 1.25 -6.59
CA LEU A 40 -18.55 1.46 -7.72
C LEU A 40 -19.58 2.57 -7.43
N GLY A 41 -20.06 2.67 -6.18
CA GLY A 41 -20.94 3.75 -5.74
C GLY A 41 -20.31 5.14 -5.82
N LEU A 42 -18.99 5.26 -5.66
CA LEU A 42 -18.25 6.53 -5.82
C LEU A 42 -18.01 6.88 -7.29
N MET A 43 -18.02 5.90 -8.19
CA MET A 43 -17.80 6.08 -9.63
C MET A 43 -19.08 6.45 -10.40
N GLY A 44 -20.25 6.33 -9.78
CA GLY A 44 -21.56 6.56 -10.40
C GLY A 44 -22.07 5.33 -11.16
N GLU A 45 -23.39 5.10 -11.12
CA GLU A 45 -24.02 3.87 -11.61
C GLU A 45 -23.75 3.58 -13.09
N GLU A 46 -23.78 4.61 -13.94
CA GLU A 46 -23.55 4.47 -15.39
C GLU A 46 -22.11 4.06 -15.73
N LEU A 47 -21.12 4.73 -15.12
CA LEU A 47 -19.70 4.46 -15.35
C LEU A 47 -19.31 3.08 -14.81
N SER A 48 -19.82 2.73 -13.63
CA SER A 48 -19.67 1.40 -13.02
C SER A 48 -20.12 0.28 -13.97
N SER A 49 -21.33 0.42 -14.54
CA SER A 49 -21.90 -0.59 -15.45
C SER A 49 -21.08 -0.77 -16.73
N HIS A 50 -20.56 0.32 -17.30
CA HIS A 50 -19.78 0.26 -18.52
C HIS A 50 -18.38 -0.33 -18.27
N PHE A 51 -17.78 0.02 -17.14
CA PHE A 51 -16.48 -0.51 -16.71
C PHE A 51 -16.57 -2.02 -16.48
N PHE A 52 -17.56 -2.48 -15.71
CA PHE A 52 -17.75 -3.90 -15.40
C PHE A 52 -17.97 -4.75 -16.66
N ASN A 53 -18.79 -4.27 -17.60
CA ASN A 53 -19.04 -4.97 -18.87
C ASN A 53 -17.78 -5.08 -19.74
N THR A 54 -16.89 -4.09 -19.69
CA THR A 54 -15.63 -4.10 -20.44
C THR A 54 -14.60 -5.03 -19.79
N THR A 55 -14.52 -5.06 -18.47
CA THR A 55 -13.50 -5.83 -17.73
C THR A 55 -13.86 -7.30 -17.55
N LYS A 56 -15.14 -7.67 -17.64
CA LYS A 56 -15.63 -9.05 -17.48
C LYS A 56 -15.00 -10.06 -18.45
N GLN A 57 -14.45 -9.61 -19.57
CA GLN A 57 -13.78 -10.48 -20.56
C GLN A 57 -12.33 -10.83 -20.20
N ILE A 58 -11.74 -10.19 -19.18
CA ILE A 58 -10.36 -10.41 -18.78
C ILE A 58 -10.33 -11.37 -17.58
N LEU A 59 -9.83 -12.57 -17.81
CA LEU A 59 -9.61 -13.57 -16.76
C LEU A 59 -8.34 -13.24 -15.98
N PHE A 60 -8.49 -12.60 -14.81
CA PHE A 60 -7.41 -12.44 -13.85
C PHE A 60 -7.39 -13.63 -12.86
N PRO A 61 -6.20 -14.06 -12.41
CA PRO A 61 -6.13 -15.09 -11.38
C PRO A 61 -6.65 -14.56 -10.04
N ASN A 62 -7.23 -15.43 -9.22
CA ASN A 62 -7.88 -15.03 -7.95
C ASN A 62 -6.97 -14.21 -7.03
N TRP A 63 -5.71 -14.61 -6.86
CA TRP A 63 -4.76 -13.87 -6.01
C TRP A 63 -4.55 -12.41 -6.46
N PHE A 64 -4.67 -12.14 -7.76
CA PHE A 64 -4.52 -10.79 -8.32
C PHE A 64 -5.72 -9.90 -7.98
N LEU A 65 -6.93 -10.46 -7.97
CA LEU A 65 -8.15 -9.70 -7.67
C LEU A 65 -8.42 -9.57 -6.18
N TYR A 66 -8.05 -10.58 -5.39
CA TYR A 66 -8.42 -10.65 -3.98
C TYR A 66 -7.31 -10.22 -3.02
N ASN A 67 -6.04 -10.54 -3.31
CA ASN A 67 -4.97 -10.41 -2.30
C ASN A 67 -3.96 -9.31 -2.66
N LEU A 68 -3.68 -9.13 -3.95
CA LEU A 68 -2.77 -8.09 -4.45
C LEU A 68 -3.22 -6.67 -4.08
N PRO A 69 -4.51 -6.29 -4.18
CA PRO A 69 -4.96 -4.93 -3.84
C PRO A 69 -4.63 -4.57 -2.40
N ASP A 70 -4.79 -5.53 -1.49
CA ASP A 70 -4.53 -5.39 -0.07
C ASP A 70 -3.06 -5.14 0.27
N PHE A 71 -2.17 -5.89 -0.38
CA PHE A 71 -0.74 -5.60 -0.32
C PHE A 71 -0.42 -4.21 -0.85
N LEU A 72 -0.95 -3.84 -2.02
CA LEU A 72 -0.67 -2.55 -2.65
C LEU A 72 -1.17 -1.40 -1.77
N TRP A 73 -2.33 -1.56 -1.14
CA TRP A 73 -2.91 -0.58 -0.23
C TRP A 73 -2.05 -0.40 1.02
N LEU A 74 -1.71 -1.49 1.71
CA LEU A 74 -0.88 -1.43 2.92
C LEU A 74 0.53 -0.91 2.61
N PHE A 75 1.15 -1.38 1.52
CA PHE A 75 2.49 -0.97 1.12
C PHE A 75 2.53 0.50 0.69
N SER A 76 1.56 0.98 -0.10
CA SER A 76 1.48 2.39 -0.49
C SER A 76 1.29 3.30 0.71
N PHE A 77 0.43 2.91 1.65
CA PHE A 77 0.23 3.63 2.91
C PHE A 77 1.50 3.69 3.75
N ASN A 78 2.19 2.56 3.93
CA ASN A 78 3.45 2.51 4.66
C ASN A 78 4.54 3.34 3.96
N ALA A 79 4.65 3.28 2.64
CA ALA A 79 5.60 4.10 1.89
C ALA A 79 5.34 5.60 2.11
N PHE A 80 4.07 6.02 2.10
CA PHE A 80 3.68 7.39 2.41
C PHE A 80 4.02 7.79 3.85
N LEU A 81 3.74 6.93 4.84
CA LEU A 81 4.15 7.16 6.23
C LEU A 81 5.65 7.34 6.38
N LEU A 82 6.45 6.56 5.63
CA LEU A 82 7.91 6.69 5.65
C LEU A 82 8.38 8.03 5.09
N ILE A 83 7.76 8.55 4.04
CA ILE A 83 8.08 9.90 3.52
C ILE A 83 7.96 10.95 4.63
N LEU A 84 6.87 10.87 5.40
CA LEU A 84 6.57 11.83 6.45
C LEU A 84 7.42 11.61 7.72
N TRP A 85 7.68 10.36 8.09
CA TRP A 85 8.16 10.01 9.44
C TRP A 85 9.47 9.20 9.49
N TYR A 86 10.16 8.89 8.38
CA TYR A 86 11.36 8.03 8.42
C TYR A 86 12.47 8.53 9.36
N LYS A 87 12.54 9.85 9.58
CA LYS A 87 13.50 10.49 10.49
C LYS A 87 13.19 10.27 11.96
N SER A 88 11.92 10.01 12.28
CA SER A 88 11.43 9.82 13.64
C SER A 88 11.85 8.47 14.19
N LYS A 89 12.18 8.42 15.48
CA LYS A 89 12.42 7.16 16.18
C LYS A 89 11.19 6.24 16.17
N TYR A 90 9.99 6.82 16.00
CA TYR A 90 8.72 6.10 15.99
C TYR A 90 8.35 5.46 14.64
N SER A 91 9.15 5.65 13.58
CA SER A 91 8.80 5.12 12.25
C SER A 91 8.66 3.58 12.23
N TYR A 92 9.44 2.86 13.03
CA TYR A 92 9.29 1.42 13.19
C TYR A 92 7.98 1.04 13.87
N ILE A 93 7.61 1.79 14.92
CA ILE A 93 6.36 1.57 15.65
C ILE A 93 5.18 1.81 14.71
N LEU A 94 5.23 2.85 13.87
CA LEU A 94 4.19 3.11 12.88
C LEU A 94 4.02 1.94 11.91
N LEU A 95 5.11 1.37 11.37
CA LEU A 95 5.02 0.19 10.49
C LEU A 95 4.47 -1.05 11.21
N ILE A 96 4.82 -1.24 12.49
CA ILE A 96 4.29 -2.36 13.28
C ILE A 96 2.80 -2.16 13.54
N VAL A 97 2.37 -0.94 13.88
CA VAL A 97 0.96 -0.62 14.12
C VAL A 97 0.13 -0.87 12.86
N THR A 98 0.61 -0.50 11.67
CA THR A 98 -0.13 -0.76 10.43
C THR A 98 -0.26 -2.25 10.13
N LEU A 99 0.79 -3.04 10.37
CA LEU A 99 0.72 -4.50 10.26
C LEU A 99 -0.27 -5.10 11.26
N LEU A 100 -0.22 -4.68 12.53
CA LEU A 100 -1.13 -5.17 13.58
C LEU A 100 -2.58 -4.81 13.27
N LEU A 101 -2.85 -3.62 12.73
CA LEU A 101 -4.19 -3.23 12.30
C LEU A 101 -4.69 -4.11 11.15
N ALA A 102 -3.86 -4.38 10.14
CA ALA A 102 -4.24 -5.26 9.03
C ALA A 102 -4.54 -6.70 9.52
N ILE A 103 -3.70 -7.24 10.41
CA ILE A 103 -3.93 -8.57 11.01
C ILE A 103 -5.19 -8.57 11.90
N ALA A 104 -5.44 -7.49 12.64
CA ALA A 104 -6.63 -7.37 13.48
C ALA A 104 -7.92 -7.38 12.64
N LEU A 105 -7.91 -6.78 11.45
CA LEU A 105 -9.05 -6.85 10.53
C LEU A 105 -9.36 -8.29 10.12
N GLU A 106 -8.35 -9.07 9.71
CA GLU A 106 -8.52 -10.49 9.39
C GLU A 106 -8.97 -11.31 10.60
N PHE A 107 -8.42 -11.02 11.78
CA PHE A 107 -8.84 -11.67 13.02
C PHE A 107 -10.33 -11.41 13.31
N PHE A 108 -10.81 -10.18 13.15
CA PHE A 108 -12.23 -9.88 13.34
C PHE A 108 -13.13 -10.45 12.25
N GLN A 109 -12.65 -10.56 11.02
CA GLN A 109 -13.36 -11.28 9.95
C GLN A 109 -13.49 -12.78 10.28
N TYR A 110 -12.46 -13.40 10.86
CA TYR A 110 -12.53 -14.80 11.31
C TYR A 110 -13.66 -15.07 12.31
N PHE A 111 -13.93 -14.13 13.22
CA PHE A 111 -15.06 -14.20 14.17
C PHE A 111 -16.39 -13.70 13.58
N ASN A 112 -16.44 -13.34 12.30
CA ASN A 112 -17.60 -12.71 11.64
C ASN A 112 -18.09 -11.42 12.36
N ILE A 113 -17.18 -10.72 13.04
CA ILE A 113 -17.49 -9.44 13.70
C ILE A 113 -17.57 -8.31 12.65
N ILE A 114 -16.73 -8.41 11.62
CA ILE A 114 -16.65 -7.46 10.51
C ILE A 114 -16.96 -8.21 9.21
N ASN A 115 -17.64 -7.55 8.28
CA ASN A 115 -17.88 -8.09 6.94
C ASN A 115 -16.56 -8.32 6.20
N GLY A 116 -16.36 -9.54 5.73
CA GLY A 116 -15.16 -9.97 5.01
C GLY A 116 -15.04 -11.49 5.03
N THR A 117 -14.00 -12.01 4.37
CA THR A 117 -13.71 -13.44 4.34
C THR A 117 -12.30 -13.64 4.83
N PHE A 118 -12.15 -14.27 5.99
CA PHE A 118 -10.82 -14.60 6.50
C PHE A 118 -10.05 -15.44 5.48
N CYS A 119 -8.91 -14.93 5.04
CA CYS A 119 -8.06 -15.57 4.06
C CYS A 119 -6.60 -15.59 4.56
N PRO A 120 -6.03 -16.77 4.86
CA PRO A 120 -4.65 -16.87 5.32
C PRO A 120 -3.61 -16.32 4.33
N ILE A 121 -3.95 -16.21 3.05
CA ILE A 121 -3.05 -15.64 2.04
C ILE A 121 -2.92 -14.12 2.23
N ASP A 122 -3.95 -13.44 2.73
CA ASP A 122 -3.91 -11.98 2.96
C ASP A 122 -2.88 -11.64 4.05
N LEU A 123 -2.74 -12.49 5.07
CA LEU A 123 -1.66 -12.39 6.06
C LEU A 123 -0.26 -12.45 5.43
N GLN A 124 -0.06 -13.27 4.41
CA GLN A 124 1.22 -13.36 3.69
C GLN A 124 1.49 -12.08 2.89
N PHE A 125 0.47 -11.53 2.24
CA PHE A 125 0.55 -10.28 1.50
C PHE A 125 0.79 -9.09 2.44
N TYR A 126 0.18 -9.04 3.63
CA TYR A 126 0.48 -8.02 4.64
C TYR A 126 1.90 -8.12 5.17
N LEU A 127 2.38 -9.33 5.43
CA LEU A 127 3.76 -9.55 5.86
C LEU A 127 4.74 -9.13 4.77
N LEU A 128 4.46 -9.43 3.50
CA LEU A 128 5.28 -9.00 2.38
C LEU A 128 5.34 -7.47 2.25
N ALA A 129 4.19 -6.79 2.37
CA ALA A 129 4.12 -5.33 2.38
C ALA A 129 4.96 -4.74 3.51
N PHE A 130 4.83 -5.29 4.72
CA PHE A 130 5.61 -4.88 5.88
C PHE A 130 7.12 -5.06 5.68
N ILE A 131 7.56 -6.24 5.22
CA ILE A 131 8.99 -6.52 4.98
C ILE A 131 9.56 -5.53 3.96
N LEU A 132 8.87 -5.29 2.86
CA LEU A 132 9.32 -4.34 1.84
C LEU A 132 9.41 -2.91 2.40
N SER A 133 8.39 -2.45 3.14
CA SER A 133 8.43 -1.14 3.78
C SER A 133 9.58 -1.03 4.81
N PHE A 134 9.84 -2.10 5.57
CA PHE A 134 10.93 -2.15 6.53
C PHE A 134 12.31 -2.07 5.86
N LEU A 135 12.51 -2.79 4.76
CA LEU A 135 13.74 -2.71 3.95
C LEU A 135 13.97 -1.29 3.40
N ILE A 136 12.90 -0.62 2.93
CA ILE A 136 12.97 0.78 2.49
C ILE A 136 13.41 1.68 3.64
N LEU A 137 12.85 1.50 4.84
CA LEU A 137 13.22 2.29 6.01
C LEU A 137 14.70 2.10 6.39
N ILE A 138 15.23 0.87 6.36
CA ILE A 138 16.66 0.62 6.59
C ILE A 138 17.50 1.36 5.55
N LYS A 139 17.15 1.25 4.26
CA LYS A 139 17.88 1.91 3.17
C LYS A 139 17.88 3.43 3.32
N LEU A 140 16.73 4.03 3.64
CA LEU A 140 16.61 5.47 3.88
C LEU A 140 17.47 5.94 5.06
N ARG A 141 17.58 5.14 6.12
CA ARG A 141 18.42 5.47 7.28
C ARG A 141 19.91 5.24 7.03
N SER A 142 20.30 4.21 6.29
CA SER A 142 21.70 3.95 5.92
C SER A 142 22.29 5.14 5.16
N HIS A 143 21.58 5.63 4.15
CA HIS A 143 22.00 6.79 3.35
C HIS A 143 22.13 8.07 4.19
N ARG A 144 21.38 8.19 5.30
CA ARG A 144 21.54 9.30 6.24
C ARG A 144 22.87 9.20 6.99
N TYR A 145 23.29 8.00 7.39
CA TYR A 145 24.56 7.84 8.11
C TYR A 145 25.74 8.24 7.22
N GLU A 146 25.78 7.80 5.97
CA GLU A 146 26.82 8.16 5.00
C GLU A 146 26.91 9.69 4.81
N ASN A 147 25.77 10.37 4.64
CA ASN A 147 25.73 11.84 4.48
C ASN A 147 26.07 12.63 5.76
N LYS A 148 26.09 12.02 6.94
CA LYS A 148 26.44 12.72 8.19
C LYS A 148 27.95 12.80 8.43
N TYR A 149 28.72 11.90 7.83
CA TYR A 149 30.17 11.79 8.03
C TYR A 149 31.01 12.30 6.85
N CYS A 150 30.37 12.81 5.79
CA CYS A 150 30.98 13.54 4.68
C CYS A 150 30.67 15.04 4.80
#